data_AF-A0A329RCX5-F1
#
_entry.id   AF-A0A329RCX5-F1
#
_cell.length_a   1.000
_cell.length_b   1.000
_cell.length_c   1.000
_cell.angle_alpha   90.00
_cell.angle_beta   90.00
_cell.angle_gamma   90.00
#
_symmetry.space_group_name_H-M   'P 1'
#
loop_
_entity.id
_entity.type
_entity.pdbx_description
1 polymer ?
#
loop_
_entity_poly.entity_id
_entity_poly.type
_entity_poly.pdbx_seq_one_letter_code
_entity_poly.pdbx_strand_id
1 'polypeptide(L)'
;MPEPAKVLQEGLDTDFSDSQLNDEQKELILALLESFRGLFEETPLKPGRTDMLEFSIDTGDHLSIKQRSCRVSKAKGDVMEAEIQPYFESNFIRPRVGPWNSPSCALRYSTNLERR
;
A
#
# COMPACT_ATOMS: atom_id res chain seq x y z
N MET A 1 7.05 -21.11 22.59
CA MET A 1 6.50 -19.87 21.99
C MET A 1 7.67 -18.94 21.76
N PRO A 2 7.98 -18.50 20.53
CA PRO A 2 9.05 -17.53 20.34
C PRO A 2 8.52 -16.14 20.72
N GLU A 3 9.32 -15.39 21.47
CA GLU A 3 9.00 -14.01 21.87
C GLU A 3 9.03 -13.07 20.66
N PRO A 4 8.17 -12.02 20.63
CA PRO A 4 8.23 -11.03 19.56
C PRO A 4 9.50 -10.18 19.76
N ALA A 5 10.38 -10.22 18.76
CA ALA A 5 11.55 -9.38 18.69
C ALA A 5 11.15 -7.92 18.89
N LYS A 6 11.79 -7.24 19.86
CA LYS A 6 11.73 -5.80 20.02
C LYS A 6 12.31 -5.17 18.75
N VAL A 7 11.43 -4.73 17.86
CA VAL A 7 11.80 -3.82 16.78
C VAL A 7 12.22 -2.53 17.47
N LEU A 8 13.53 -2.23 17.42
CA LEU A 8 14.07 -0.98 17.92
C LEU A 8 13.38 0.16 17.15
N GLN A 9 12.61 0.96 17.88
CA GLN A 9 11.91 2.11 17.35
C GLN A 9 12.94 3.20 17.05
N GLU A 10 13.38 3.30 15.80
CA GLU A 10 14.10 4.49 15.32
C GLU A 10 13.12 5.67 15.37
N GLY A 11 13.50 6.79 16.00
CA GLY A 11 12.66 8.00 16.08
C GLY A 11 12.35 8.57 14.69
N LEU A 12 11.34 9.43 14.59
CA LEU A 12 11.05 10.13 13.34
C LEU A 12 12.14 11.17 13.08
N ASP A 13 12.97 10.96 12.05
CA ASP A 13 13.99 11.93 11.60
C ASP A 13 13.30 13.12 10.94
N THR A 14 12.92 14.12 11.75
CA THR A 14 12.18 15.29 11.30
C THR A 14 13.11 16.49 11.25
N ASP A 15 13.37 17.01 10.04
CA ASP A 15 14.21 18.19 9.85
C ASP A 15 13.39 19.48 10.04
N PHE A 16 13.73 20.27 11.06
CA PHE A 16 13.13 21.57 11.36
C PHE A 16 14.03 22.76 10.97
N SER A 17 15.12 22.52 10.23
CA SER A 17 16.16 23.52 9.93
C SER A 17 15.62 24.76 9.20
N ASP A 18 14.58 24.60 8.38
CA ASP A 18 13.96 25.68 7.60
C ASP A 18 12.75 26.33 8.29
N SER A 19 12.47 26.01 9.55
CA SER A 19 11.26 26.45 10.27
C SER A 19 11.51 27.64 11.21
N GLN A 20 10.56 28.58 11.29
CA GLN A 20 10.57 29.68 12.27
C GLN A 20 9.94 29.24 13.61
N LEU A 21 10.26 28.04 14.08
CA LEU A 21 9.68 27.47 15.30
C LEU A 21 10.61 27.64 16.49
N ASN A 22 10.03 27.99 17.64
CA ASN A 22 10.75 27.97 18.91
C ASN A 22 11.02 26.53 19.37
N ASP A 23 12.00 26.34 20.25
CA ASP A 23 12.41 24.99 20.70
C ASP A 23 11.26 24.24 21.41
N GLU A 24 10.46 24.93 22.22
CA GLU A 24 9.25 24.37 22.83
C GLU A 24 8.22 23.89 21.79
N GLN A 25 8.09 24.59 20.67
CA GLN A 25 7.15 24.23 19.60
C GLN A 25 7.65 23.01 18.83
N LYS A 26 8.96 22.89 18.63
CA LYS A 26 9.57 21.71 17.99
C LYS A 26 9.34 20.46 18.82
N GLU A 27 9.54 20.55 20.13
CA GLU A 27 9.27 19.43 21.05
C GLU A 27 7.80 19.00 21.04
N LEU A 28 6.87 19.96 21.06
CA LEU A 28 5.43 19.66 20.98
C LEU A 28 5.04 18.97 19.67
N ILE A 29 5.58 19.44 18.54
CA ILE A 29 5.29 18.87 17.23
C ILE A 29 5.92 17.47 17.10
N LEU A 30 7.14 17.27 17.58
CA LEU A 30 7.77 15.95 17.62
C LEU A 30 6.95 14.95 18.43
N ALA A 31 6.53 15.33 19.64
CA ALA A 31 5.68 14.49 20.48
C ALA A 31 4.35 14.15 19.80
N LEU A 32 3.76 15.11 19.07
CA LEU A 32 2.55 14.89 18.29
C LEU A 32 2.77 13.91 17.13
N LEU A 33 3.84 14.09 16.35
CA LEU A 33 4.19 13.22 15.24
C LEU A 33 4.48 11.80 15.71
N GLU A 34 5.18 11.65 16.83
CA GLU A 34 5.40 10.35 17.47
C GLU A 34 4.09 9.70 17.92
N SER A 35 3.16 10.47 18.50
CA SER A 35 1.84 9.95 18.91
C SER A 35 1.01 9.43 17.73
N PHE A 36 1.17 10.05 16.55
CA PHE A 36 0.48 9.67 15.31
C PHE A 36 1.34 8.85 14.36
N ARG A 37 2.49 8.33 14.81
CA ARG A 37 3.41 7.54 13.96
C ARG A 37 2.71 6.40 13.24
N GLY A 38 1.74 5.75 13.90
CA GLY A 38 0.95 4.66 13.32
C GLY A 38 -0.02 5.06 12.21
N LEU A 39 -0.25 6.36 11.99
CA LEU A 39 -1.03 6.86 10.85
C LEU A 39 -0.17 7.10 9.61
N PHE A 40 1.15 7.23 9.77
CA PHE A 40 2.07 7.45 8.66
C PHE A 40 2.57 6.11 8.16
N GLU A 41 2.21 5.77 6.92
CA GLU A 41 2.76 4.62 6.23
C GLU A 41 3.89 5.06 5.32
N GLU A 42 5.10 4.59 5.64
CA GLU A 42 6.29 4.84 4.84
C GLU A 42 6.29 4.08 3.51
N THR A 43 5.47 3.02 3.39
CA THR A 43 5.42 2.20 2.18
C THR A 43 3.98 1.84 1.85
N PRO A 44 3.54 2.02 0.58
CA PRO A 44 2.18 1.68 0.14
C PRO A 44 1.85 0.18 0.19
N LEU A 45 2.83 -0.66 0.56
CA LEU A 45 2.67 -2.11 0.70
C LEU A 45 2.15 -2.54 2.08
N LYS A 46 1.97 -1.62 3.03
CA LYS A 46 1.41 -1.91 4.35
C LYS A 46 0.20 -1.03 4.70
N PRO A 47 -0.84 -0.95 3.84
CA PRO A 47 -2.06 -0.27 4.22
C PRO A 47 -2.65 -0.88 5.48
N GLY A 48 -3.05 -0.02 6.40
CA GLY A 48 -3.74 -0.37 7.63
C GLY A 48 -4.89 -1.32 7.32
N ARG A 49 -4.81 -2.55 7.86
CA ARG A 49 -5.90 -3.52 7.76
C ARG A 49 -6.82 -3.34 8.95
N THR A 50 -8.12 -3.36 8.67
CA THR A 50 -9.15 -3.40 9.71
C THR A 50 -10.12 -4.53 9.41
N ASP A 51 -10.38 -5.35 10.43
CA ASP A 51 -11.39 -6.40 10.38
C ASP A 51 -12.76 -5.88 10.86
N MET A 52 -12.88 -4.57 11.11
CA MET A 52 -14.10 -3.96 11.66
C MET A 52 -15.27 -3.97 10.67
N LEU A 53 -14.99 -3.97 9.36
CA LEU A 53 -16.01 -3.89 8.32
C LEU A 53 -15.63 -4.78 7.13
N GLU A 54 -16.55 -5.65 6.73
CA GLU A 54 -16.44 -6.45 5.51
C GLU A 54 -17.41 -5.92 4.46
N PHE A 55 -16.92 -5.66 3.25
CA PHE A 55 -17.74 -5.20 2.13
C PHE A 55 -18.22 -6.40 1.30
N SER A 56 -19.54 -6.65 1.32
CA SER A 56 -20.18 -7.57 0.38
C SER A 56 -20.65 -6.83 -0.87
N ILE A 57 -20.24 -7.28 -2.05
CA ILE A 57 -20.73 -6.74 -3.32
C ILE A 57 -21.93 -7.59 -3.77
N ASP A 58 -23.14 -7.06 -3.62
CA ASP A 58 -24.34 -7.69 -4.17
C ASP A 58 -24.43 -7.37 -5.67
N THR A 59 -24.46 -8.42 -6.49
CA THR A 59 -24.51 -8.32 -7.95
C THR A 59 -25.93 -8.56 -8.48
N GLY A 60 -26.90 -8.88 -7.61
CA GLY A 60 -28.27 -9.22 -7.98
C GLY A 60 -28.34 -10.35 -9.00
N ASP A 61 -29.21 -10.21 -10.00
CA ASP A 61 -29.42 -11.20 -11.07
C ASP A 61 -28.42 -11.06 -12.23
N HIS A 62 -27.37 -10.23 -12.09
CA HIS A 62 -26.47 -9.97 -13.20
C HIS A 62 -25.54 -11.16 -13.46
N LEU A 63 -25.52 -11.62 -14.72
CA LEU A 63 -24.63 -12.69 -15.16
C LEU A 63 -23.16 -12.30 -15.00
N SER A 64 -22.32 -13.31 -14.74
CA SER A 64 -20.87 -13.13 -14.63
C SER A 64 -20.25 -12.60 -15.93
N ILE A 65 -19.45 -11.55 -15.80
CA ILE A 65 -18.71 -10.97 -16.92
C ILE A 65 -17.30 -11.59 -16.98
N LYS A 66 -17.00 -12.28 -18.09
CA LYS A 66 -15.68 -12.87 -18.36
C LYS A 66 -15.02 -12.18 -19.54
N GLN A 67 -14.29 -11.11 -19.28
CA GLN A 67 -13.54 -10.41 -20.32
C GLN A 67 -12.21 -11.11 -20.62
N ARG A 68 -11.72 -10.95 -21.85
CA ARG A 68 -10.38 -11.41 -22.26
C ARG A 68 -9.31 -10.57 -21.59
N SER A 69 -8.25 -11.21 -21.08
CA SER A 69 -7.10 -10.49 -20.50
C SER A 69 -6.44 -9.60 -21.56
N CYS A 70 -5.88 -8.47 -21.11
CA CYS A 70 -5.17 -7.54 -21.97
C CYS A 70 -3.93 -8.21 -22.59
N ARG A 71 -3.67 -7.95 -23.88
CA ARG A 71 -2.43 -8.38 -24.53
C ARG A 71 -1.32 -7.41 -24.14
N VAL A 72 -0.28 -7.91 -23.49
CA VAL A 72 0.90 -7.13 -23.07
C VAL A 72 2.16 -7.71 -23.71
N SER A 73 3.15 -6.85 -23.98
CA SER A 73 4.48 -7.31 -24.37
C SER A 73 5.15 -8.02 -23.19
N LYS A 74 6.14 -8.88 -23.46
CA LYS A 74 6.87 -9.61 -22.42
C LYS A 74 7.45 -8.67 -21.35
N ALA A 75 8.16 -7.63 -21.78
CA ALA A 75 8.74 -6.63 -20.88
C ALA A 75 7.69 -5.93 -20.01
N LYS A 76 6.50 -5.62 -20.55
CA LYS A 76 5.42 -5.00 -19.77
C LYS A 76 4.79 -6.00 -18.80
N GLY A 77 4.66 -7.26 -19.21
CA GLY A 77 4.20 -8.35 -18.35
C GLY A 77 5.12 -8.60 -17.17
N ASP A 78 6.45 -8.59 -17.38
CA ASP A 78 7.43 -8.80 -16.32
C ASP A 78 7.39 -7.66 -15.28
N VAL A 79 7.23 -6.40 -15.73
CA VAL A 79 7.00 -5.26 -14.82
C VAL A 79 5.70 -5.46 -14.04
N MET A 80 4.61 -5.83 -14.71
CA MET A 80 3.32 -6.06 -14.03
C MET A 80 3.41 -7.15 -12.96
N GLU A 81 4.09 -8.26 -13.24
CA GLU A 81 4.28 -9.34 -12.27
C GLU A 81 5.09 -8.87 -11.05
N ALA A 82 6.18 -8.12 -11.29
CA ALA A 82 7.01 -7.56 -10.22
C ALA A 82 6.24 -6.56 -9.33
N GLU A 83 5.29 -5.80 -9.89
CA GLU A 83 4.42 -4.91 -9.11
C GLU A 83 3.39 -5.69 -8.28
N ILE A 84 2.92 -6.84 -8.75
CA ILE A 84 1.86 -7.63 -8.10
C ILE A 84 2.44 -8.49 -6.97
N GLN A 85 3.67 -8.98 -7.12
CA GLN A 85 4.34 -9.88 -6.19
C GLN A 85 4.28 -9.43 -4.71
N PRO A 86 4.54 -8.16 -4.36
CA PRO A 86 4.52 -7.75 -2.96
C PRO A 86 3.11 -7.73 -2.35
N TYR A 87 2.07 -7.49 -3.15
CA TYR A 87 0.67 -7.58 -2.71
C TYR A 87 0.24 -9.02 -2.45
N PHE A 88 0.85 -9.97 -3.17
CA PHE A 88 0.66 -11.39 -2.93
C PHE A 88 1.30 -11.81 -1.59
N GLU A 89 2.54 -11.40 -1.35
CA GLU A 89 3.29 -11.72 -0.11
C GLU A 89 2.64 -11.11 1.14
N SER A 90 2.06 -9.93 1.02
CA SER A 90 1.29 -9.26 2.09
C SER A 90 -0.15 -9.77 2.23
N ASN A 91 -0.53 -10.79 1.46
CA ASN A 91 -1.86 -11.41 1.44
C ASN A 91 -3.00 -10.42 1.08
N PHE A 92 -2.74 -9.29 0.41
CA PHE A 92 -3.80 -8.38 -0.07
C PHE A 92 -4.62 -8.98 -1.20
N ILE A 93 -3.96 -9.76 -2.03
CA ILE A 93 -4.60 -10.50 -3.12
C ILE A 93 -4.36 -12.00 -2.93
N ARG A 94 -5.24 -12.80 -3.52
CA ARG A 94 -5.14 -14.27 -3.51
C ARG A 94 -5.46 -14.84 -4.88
N PRO A 95 -4.93 -16.03 -5.25
CA PRO A 95 -5.33 -16.69 -6.47
C PRO A 95 -6.83 -17.00 -6.40
N ARG A 96 -7.53 -16.79 -7.51
CA ARG A 96 -8.95 -17.09 -7.63
C ARG A 96 -9.24 -17.71 -8.99
N VAL A 97 -10.01 -18.79 -8.99
CA VAL A 97 -10.63 -19.36 -10.20
C VAL A 97 -12.11 -19.06 -10.13
N GLY A 98 -12.66 -18.42 -11.16
CA GLY A 98 -14.08 -18.08 -11.19
C GLY A 98 -14.55 -17.55 -12.54
N PRO A 99 -15.87 -17.35 -12.68
CA PRO A 99 -16.45 -16.92 -13.94
C PRO A 99 -16.27 -15.42 -14.22
N TRP A 100 -15.93 -14.64 -13.19
CA TRP A 100 -15.64 -13.21 -13.28
C TRP A 100 -14.18 -12.97 -13.66
N ASN A 101 -13.96 -12.17 -14.71
CA ASN A 101 -12.62 -11.71 -15.11
C ASN A 101 -12.69 -10.32 -15.76
N SER A 102 -11.86 -9.40 -15.29
CA SER A 102 -11.68 -8.06 -15.86
C SER A 102 -10.21 -7.88 -16.25
N PRO A 103 -9.90 -7.28 -17.40
CA PRO A 103 -8.53 -7.12 -17.87
C PRO A 103 -7.79 -6.08 -17.02
N SER A 104 -6.58 -6.41 -16.60
CA SER A 104 -5.63 -5.48 -16.00
C SER A 104 -4.73 -4.85 -17.08
N CYS A 105 -4.39 -3.57 -16.91
CA CYS A 105 -3.48 -2.85 -17.78
C CYS A 105 -2.46 -2.08 -16.93
N ALA A 106 -1.16 -2.20 -17.22
CA ALA A 106 -0.17 -1.30 -16.65
C ALA A 106 -0.25 0.09 -17.29
N LEU A 107 -0.25 1.11 -16.44
CA LEU A 107 -0.15 2.51 -16.79
C LEU A 107 1.26 3.01 -16.46
N ARG A 108 1.76 3.97 -17.24
CA ARG A 108 3.00 4.68 -16.95
C ARG A 108 2.64 6.13 -16.68
N TYR A 109 2.89 6.60 -15.47
CA TYR A 109 2.76 8.01 -15.15
C TYR A 109 3.93 8.78 -15.78
N SER A 110 3.67 10.02 -16.21
CA SER A 110 4.64 10.86 -16.92
C SER A 110 5.70 11.49 -16.01
N THR A 111 5.55 11.36 -14.69
CA THR A 111 6.45 11.96 -13.71
C THR A 111 7.60 11.03 -13.36
N ASN A 112 8.84 11.55 -13.37
CA ASN A 112 9.98 10.99 -12.66
C ASN A 112 9.70 11.02 -11.15
N LEU A 113 8.77 10.18 -10.69
CA LEU A 113 8.63 9.87 -9.28
C LEU A 113 9.33 8.53 -9.12
N GLU A 114 10.65 8.59 -8.92
CA GLU A 114 11.37 7.51 -8.26
C GLU A 114 10.53 7.17 -7.02
N ARG A 115 9.95 5.97 -7.03
CA ARG A 115 9.28 5.43 -5.85
C ARG A 115 10.34 5.34 -4.76
N ARG A 116 10.35 6.32 -3.87
CA ARG A 116 10.96 6.21 -2.55
C ARG A 116 9.94 5.60 -1.62
#